data_AF-A0AB37ZXQ3-F1
#
_entry.id   AF-A0AB37ZXQ3-F1
#
_cell.length_a   1.000
_cell.length_b   1.000
_cell.length_c   1.000
_cell.angle_alpha   90.00
_cell.angle_beta   90.00
_cell.angle_gamma   90.00
#
_symmetry.space_group_name_H-M   'P 1'
#
loop_
_entity.id
_entity.type
_entity.pdbx_description
1 polymer ?
#
loop_
_entity_poly.entity_id
_entity_poly.type
_entity_poly.pdbx_seq_one_letter_code
_entity_poly.pdbx_strand_id
1 'polypeptide(L)'
;MITALTALIEEWARERGLDAADPAKQMLKLGEEYGELCQGLAKDKPEQVKDSIGDMYVVLTILSLQLGLSVGECIAGAYAEIKDRKGEMINGIFVKEADLIN
;
A
#
# COMPACT_ATOMS: atom_id res chain seq x y z
N MET A 1 9.85 8.47 11.22
CA MET A 1 8.65 9.26 10.89
C MET A 1 7.51 8.34 10.46
N ILE A 2 7.65 7.58 9.37
CA ILE A 2 6.63 6.59 8.95
C ILE A 2 6.46 5.46 9.98
N THR A 3 7.53 4.90 10.52
CA THR A 3 7.46 3.85 11.55
C THR A 3 6.70 4.26 12.81
N ALA A 4 6.77 5.53 13.21
CA ALA A 4 6.02 6.04 14.35
C ALA A 4 4.51 6.14 14.03
N LEU A 5 4.16 6.59 12.82
CA LEU A 5 2.78 6.60 12.36
C LEU A 5 2.21 5.19 12.19
N THR A 6 3.00 4.23 11.71
CA THR A 6 2.59 2.82 11.64
C THR A 6 2.18 2.29 13.01
N ALA A 7 3.00 2.52 14.04
CA ALA A 7 2.69 2.08 15.40
C ALA A 7 1.39 2.71 15.94
N LEU A 8 1.14 3.99 15.64
CA LEU A 8 -0.11 4.66 16.02
C LEU A 8 -1.32 4.08 15.29
N ILE A 9 -1.19 3.69 14.02
CA ILE A 9 -2.25 3.02 13.25
C ILE A 9 -2.55 1.65 13.85
N GLU A 10 -1.52 0.87 14.17
CA GLU A 10 -1.68 -0.43 14.82
C GLU A 10 -2.37 -0.31 16.18
N GLU A 11 -1.97 0.65 17.01
CA GLU A 11 -2.61 0.93 18.30
C GLU A 11 -4.09 1.32 18.10
N TRP A 12 -4.38 2.27 17.21
CA TRP A 12 -5.73 2.70 16.88
C TRP A 12 -6.62 1.54 16.41
N ALA A 13 -6.06 0.59 15.66
CA ALA A 13 -6.75 -0.60 15.18
C ALA A 13 -7.05 -1.58 16.32
N ARG A 14 -6.09 -1.82 17.22
CA ARG A 14 -6.26 -2.69 18.40
C ARG A 14 -7.31 -2.17 19.36
N GLU A 15 -7.31 -0.87 19.63
CA GLU A 15 -8.32 -0.22 20.48
C GLU A 15 -9.76 -0.44 19.98
N ARG A 16 -9.92 -0.70 18.68
CA ARG A 16 -11.22 -0.90 18.01
C ARG A 16 -11.50 -2.37 17.68
N GLY A 17 -10.62 -3.29 18.08
CA GLY A 17 -10.72 -4.72 17.79
C GLY A 17 -10.62 -5.04 16.30
N LEU A 18 -10.06 -4.13 15.49
CA LEU A 18 -9.86 -4.37 14.06
C LEU A 18 -8.76 -5.40 13.82
N ASP A 19 -7.79 -5.53 14.72
CA ASP A 19 -6.72 -6.52 14.65
C ASP A 19 -7.23 -7.96 14.74
N ALA A 20 -8.39 -8.18 15.39
CA ALA A 20 -9.06 -9.48 15.49
C ALA A 20 -10.25 -9.65 14.53
N ALA A 21 -10.52 -8.65 13.68
CA ALA A 21 -11.62 -8.71 12.72
C ALA A 21 -11.28 -9.58 11.49
N ASP A 22 -12.29 -9.88 10.68
CA ASP A 22 -12.14 -10.67 9.44
C ASP A 22 -11.27 -9.93 8.40
N PRO A 23 -10.09 -10.46 8.04
CA PRO A 23 -9.19 -9.86 7.04
C PRO A 23 -9.85 -9.68 5.67
N ALA A 24 -10.84 -10.50 5.32
CA ALA A 24 -11.55 -10.36 4.05
C ALA A 24 -12.28 -9.01 3.95
N LYS A 25 -12.78 -8.46 5.07
CA LYS A 25 -13.40 -7.13 5.10
C LYS A 25 -12.38 -6.02 4.89
N GLN A 26 -11.20 -6.17 5.47
CA GLN A 26 -10.11 -5.22 5.27
C GLN A 26 -9.59 -5.24 3.83
N MET A 27 -9.56 -6.41 3.20
CA MET A 27 -9.26 -6.53 1.76
C MET A 27 -10.31 -5.84 0.88
N LEU A 28 -11.60 -5.92 1.23
CA LEU A 28 -12.64 -5.16 0.53
C LEU A 28 -12.44 -3.65 0.68
N LYS A 29 -12.07 -3.19 1.89
CA LYS A 29 -11.75 -1.78 2.13
C LYS A 29 -10.56 -1.31 1.31
N LEU A 30 -9.54 -2.15 1.11
CA LEU A 30 -8.42 -1.84 0.21
C LEU A 30 -8.89 -1.61 -1.23
N GLY A 31 -9.85 -2.40 -1.71
CA GLY A 31 -10.46 -2.21 -3.02
C GLY A 31 -11.23 -0.90 -3.14
N GLU A 32 -11.88 -0.46 -2.07
CA GLU A 32 -12.55 0.85 -1.98
C GLU A 32 -11.55 2.00 -2.11
N GLU A 33 -10.48 2.00 -1.30
CA GLU A 33 -9.44 3.04 -1.34
C GLU A 33 -8.74 3.14 -2.70
N TYR A 34 -8.48 1.99 -3.32
CA TYR A 34 -7.96 1.93 -4.68
C TYR A 34 -8.92 2.58 -5.70
N GLY A 35 -10.22 2.29 -5.58
CA GLY A 35 -11.24 2.89 -6.42
C GLY A 35 -11.34 4.41 -6.26
N GLU A 36 -11.20 4.91 -5.04
CA GLU A 36 -11.15 6.35 -4.76
C GLU A 36 -9.92 7.02 -5.34
N LEU A 37 -8.75 6.37 -5.25
CA LEU A 37 -7.53 6.85 -5.90
C LEU A 37 -7.72 6.94 -7.43
N CYS A 38 -8.27 5.89 -8.06
CA CYS A 38 -8.56 5.90 -9.49
C CYS A 38 -9.51 7.04 -9.87
N GLN A 39 -10.57 7.26 -9.07
CA GLN A 39 -11.50 8.35 -9.29
C GLN A 39 -10.83 9.73 -9.14
N GLY A 40 -9.98 9.90 -8.12
CA GLY A 40 -9.26 11.14 -7.87
C GLY A 40 -8.37 11.53 -9.04
N LEU A 41 -7.63 10.56 -9.60
CA LEU A 41 -6.81 10.75 -10.80
C LEU A 41 -7.66 11.06 -12.03
N ALA A 42 -8.74 10.31 -12.27
CA ALA A 42 -9.59 10.48 -13.45
C ALA A 42 -10.35 11.82 -13.49
N LYS A 43 -10.46 12.51 -12.35
CA LYS A 43 -11.21 13.77 -12.20
C LYS A 43 -10.33 14.95 -11.77
N ASP A 44 -9.00 14.83 -11.86
CA ASP A 44 -8.04 15.86 -11.46
C ASP A 44 -8.29 16.44 -10.05
N LYS A 45 -8.52 15.55 -9.07
CA LYS A 45 -8.77 15.92 -7.66
C LYS A 45 -7.54 15.62 -6.78
N PRO A 46 -6.57 16.54 -6.68
CA PRO A 46 -5.30 16.28 -6.00
C PRO A 46 -5.44 15.96 -4.50
N GLU A 47 -6.38 16.59 -3.80
CA GLU A 47 -6.61 16.29 -2.38
C GLU A 47 -7.14 14.87 -2.18
N GLN A 48 -8.09 14.42 -3.01
CA GLN A 48 -8.59 13.04 -2.96
C GLN A 48 -7.47 12.03 -3.26
N VAL A 49 -6.60 12.33 -4.24
CA VAL A 49 -5.44 11.48 -4.55
C VAL A 49 -4.53 11.33 -3.34
N LYS A 50 -4.25 12.44 -2.64
CA LYS A 50 -3.40 12.44 -1.45
C LYS A 50 -4.03 11.64 -0.31
N ASP A 51 -5.32 11.83 -0.06
CA ASP A 51 -6.06 11.13 1.00
C ASP A 51 -6.10 9.61 0.72
N SER A 52 -6.50 9.19 -0.48
CA SER A 52 -6.59 7.77 -0.83
C SER A 52 -5.23 7.05 -0.79
N ILE A 53 -4.10 7.74 -1.06
CA ILE A 53 -2.76 7.16 -0.85
C ILE A 53 -2.51 6.87 0.63
N GLY A 54 -2.88 7.80 1.51
CA GLY A 54 -2.79 7.62 2.96
C GLY A 54 -3.68 6.49 3.47
N ASP A 55 -4.93 6.45 3.00
CA ASP A 55 -5.91 5.45 3.43
C ASP A 55 -5.52 4.04 3.00
N MET A 56 -4.99 3.86 1.78
CA MET A 56 -4.42 2.58 1.37
C MET A 56 -3.29 2.12 2.31
N TYR A 57 -2.42 3.03 2.76
CA TYR A 57 -1.35 2.68 3.71
C TYR A 57 -1.90 2.26 5.07
N VAL A 58 -2.90 2.98 5.59
CA VAL A 58 -3.62 2.62 6.82
C VAL A 58 -4.23 1.23 6.68
N VAL A 59 -4.94 0.99 5.58
CA VAL A 59 -5.61 -0.29 5.33
C VAL A 59 -4.63 -1.44 5.22
N LEU A 60 -3.49 -1.27 4.51
CA LEU A 60 -2.43 -2.27 4.39
C LEU A 60 -1.75 -2.56 5.73
N THR A 61 -1.57 -1.55 6.57
CA THR A 61 -1.03 -1.71 7.93
C THR A 61 -1.96 -2.58 8.78
N ILE A 62 -3.26 -2.27 8.79
CA ILE A 62 -4.26 -3.03 9.55
C ILE A 62 -4.41 -4.46 8.99
N LEU A 63 -4.42 -4.62 7.67
CA LEU A 63 -4.50 -5.94 7.04
C LEU A 63 -3.28 -6.79 7.39
N SER A 64 -2.07 -6.21 7.38
CA SER A 64 -0.85 -6.91 7.80
C SER A 64 -0.97 -7.38 9.25
N LEU A 65 -1.46 -6.50 10.13
CA LEU A 65 -1.68 -6.81 11.54
C LEU A 65 -2.67 -7.98 11.73
N GLN A 66 -3.80 -7.96 11.02
CA GLN A 66 -4.81 -9.03 11.06
C GLN A 66 -4.27 -10.39 10.56
N LEU A 67 -3.33 -10.37 9.63
CA LEU A 67 -2.67 -11.56 9.09
C LEU A 67 -1.46 -12.02 9.93
N GLY A 68 -1.16 -11.34 11.04
CA GLY A 68 0.02 -11.65 11.85
C GLY A 68 1.34 -11.30 11.18
N LEU A 69 1.33 -10.34 10.25
CA LEU A 69 2.50 -9.87 9.50
C LEU A 69 2.95 -8.49 9.98
N SER A 70 4.24 -8.20 9.82
CA SER A 70 4.78 -6.84 9.93
C SER A 70 4.75 -6.15 8.57
N VAL A 71 3.99 -5.06 8.45
CA VAL A 71 3.98 -4.25 7.21
C VAL A 71 5.38 -3.74 6.86
N GLY A 72 6.21 -3.46 7.88
CA GLY A 72 7.60 -3.06 7.69
C GLY A 72 8.46 -4.16 7.06
N GLU A 73 8.28 -5.41 7.48
CA GLU A 73 8.98 -6.56 6.88
C GLU A 73 8.50 -6.83 5.45
N CYS A 74 7.19 -6.73 5.21
CA CYS A 74 6.60 -6.83 3.86
C CYS A 74 7.22 -5.79 2.91
N ILE A 75 7.31 -4.53 3.34
CA ILE A 75 7.91 -3.44 2.56
C ILE A 75 9.42 -3.67 2.38
N ALA A 76 10.13 -4.11 3.41
CA ALA A 76 11.56 -4.39 3.32
C ALA A 76 11.86 -5.51 2.30
N GLY A 77 11.06 -6.57 2.30
CA GLY A 77 11.13 -7.65 1.31
C GLY A 77 10.86 -7.13 -0.10
N ALA A 78 9.77 -6.37 -0.30
CA ALA A 78 9.45 -5.76 -1.59
C ALA A 78 10.56 -4.82 -2.08
N TYR A 79 11.17 -4.04 -1.19
CA TYR A 79 12.29 -3.16 -1.54
C TYR A 79 13.54 -3.96 -1.95
N ALA A 80 13.87 -5.04 -1.22
CA ALA A 80 15.00 -5.90 -1.56
C ALA A 80 14.90 -6.48 -2.98
N GLU A 81 13.68 -6.77 -3.45
CA GLU A 81 13.41 -7.24 -4.82
C GLU A 81 13.53 -6.16 -5.90
N ILE A 82 13.44 -4.87 -5.55
CA ILE A 82 13.46 -3.77 -6.52
C ILE A 82 14.72 -2.93 -6.50
N LYS A 83 15.47 -2.90 -5.39
CA LYS A 83 16.59 -1.98 -5.16
C LYS A 83 17.71 -2.07 -6.20
N ASP A 84 17.95 -3.25 -6.74
CA ASP A 84 19.04 -3.51 -7.70
C ASP A 84 18.53 -3.68 -9.15
N ARG A 85 17.22 -3.49 -9.39
CA ARG A 85 16.63 -3.67 -10.73
C ARG A 85 17.31 -2.77 -11.76
N LYS A 86 17.65 -3.37 -12.89
CA LYS A 86 18.11 -2.68 -14.11
C LYS A 86 16.98 -2.69 -15.13
N GLY A 87 16.90 -1.64 -15.93
CA GLY A 87 15.80 -1.42 -16.86
C GLY A 87 15.71 0.03 -17.32
N GLU A 88 14.73 0.29 -18.18
CA GLU A 88 14.51 1.57 -18.83
C GLU A 88 13.05 2.01 -18.70
N MET A 89 12.82 3.33 -18.72
CA MET A 89 11.47 3.89 -18.78
C MET A 89 11.00 3.92 -20.23
N ILE A 90 9.95 3.17 -20.56
CA ILE A 90 9.34 3.14 -21.90
C ILE A 90 7.85 3.48 -21.75
N ASN A 91 7.41 4.57 -22.40
CA ASN A 91 6.01 5.03 -22.37
C ASN A 91 5.43 5.17 -20.94
N GLY A 92 6.26 5.64 -19.99
CA GLY A 92 5.84 5.85 -18.59
C GLY A 92 5.86 4.59 -17.72
N ILE A 93 6.29 3.44 -18.26
CA ILE A 93 6.41 2.18 -17.53
C ILE A 93 7.89 1.82 -17.39
N PHE A 94 8.30 1.37 -16.20
CA PHE A 94 9.63 0.80 -16.01
C PHE A 94 9.66 -0.63 -16.57
N VAL A 95 10.44 -0.83 -17.62
CA VAL A 95 10.65 -2.13 -18.29
C VAL A 95 11.98 -2.71 -17.81
N LYS A 96 11.97 -3.95 -17.32
CA LYS A 96 13.19 -4.60 -16.80
C LYS A 96 14.15 -4.89 -17.94
N GLU A 97 15.46 -4.85 -17.66
CA GLU A 97 16.51 -5.14 -18.65
C GLU A 97 16.33 -6.51 -19.33
N ALA A 98 15.93 -7.54 -18.56
CA ALA A 98 15.64 -8.87 -19.10
C ALA A 98 14.46 -8.92 -20.08
N ASP A 99 13.55 -7.93 -20.02
CA ASP A 99 12.37 -7.83 -20.88
C ASP A 99 12.60 -6.90 -22.10
N LEU A 100 13.73 -6.16 -22.14
CA LEU A 100 14.10 -5.27 -23.25
C LEU A 100 14.66 -6.01 -24.47
N ILE A 101 15.19 -7.22 -24.26
CA ILE A 101 15.78 -8.04 -25.32
C ILE A 101 14.70 -8.97 -25.86
N ASN A 102 13.83 -8.43 -26.72
CA ASN A 102 13.01 -9.18 -27.66
C ASN A 102 13.24 -8.66 -29.08
#